data_AF-A0A226Q9M8-F1
#
_entry.id   AF-A0A226Q9M8-F1
#
_cell.length_a   1.000
_cell.length_b   1.000
_cell.length_c   1.000
_cell.angle_alpha   90.00
_cell.angle_beta   90.00
_cell.angle_gamma   90.00
#
_symmetry.space_group_name_H-M   'P 1'
#
loop_
_entity.id
_entity.type
_entity.pdbx_description
1 polymer ?
#
loop_
_entity_poly.entity_id
_entity_poly.type
_entity_poly.pdbx_seq_one_letter_code
_entity_poly.pdbx_strand_id
1 'polypeptide(L)'
;MIRVLSPINFDVSSSFSLSVSEQRILDALVSSPQLYTYSNEQQLRFEIALRNRIVRAAGELAKSRARFAIFRFSRCNSEFWTRDERGGFRLRPDVTASEAIQDIFIHSERYAFECATAIVIVFYKAALDVIDTSTFNRLFADLLLYDWHTDRDLGIRTKKGEPFLPGDCLYFKNPEFDPQTPQWQGENTIYLGDGLFYGHGIGIQTADGIIAALNRRRKQEATKSAYLLPDITQVDFAYLSQFARRLDEFRLPIRRSSLIVGTLGSALFLHR
;
A
#
# COMPACT_ATOMS: atom_id res chain seq x y z
N MET A 1 -0.87 -0.75 -20.92
CA MET A 1 -2.15 -0.53 -21.65
C MET A 1 -3.32 -0.83 -20.71
N ILE A 2 -4.40 -0.04 -20.75
CA ILE A 2 -5.60 -0.26 -19.92
C ILE A 2 -6.79 -0.63 -20.80
N ARG A 3 -7.58 -1.62 -20.36
CA ARG A 3 -8.84 -2.04 -20.96
C ARG A 3 -9.98 -1.94 -19.94
N VAL A 4 -11.09 -1.28 -20.30
CA VAL A 4 -12.31 -1.18 -19.49
C VAL A 4 -13.48 -1.84 -20.23
N LEU A 5 -14.14 -2.82 -19.61
CA LEU A 5 -15.10 -3.71 -20.29
C LEU A 5 -16.53 -3.14 -20.43
N SER A 6 -17.02 -2.42 -19.42
CA SER A 6 -18.33 -1.77 -19.42
C SER A 6 -18.19 -0.26 -19.22
N PRO A 7 -17.89 0.50 -20.29
CA PRO A 7 -17.73 1.95 -20.25
C PRO A 7 -19.10 2.66 -20.29
N ILE A 8 -20.18 2.04 -19.78
CA ILE A 8 -21.50 2.67 -19.76
C ILE A 8 -21.37 3.90 -18.84
N ASN A 9 -21.45 5.10 -19.41
CA ASN A 9 -21.10 6.42 -18.84
C ASN A 9 -19.64 6.90 -19.00
N PHE A 10 -18.83 6.25 -19.84
CA PHE A 10 -17.52 6.77 -20.23
C PHE A 10 -17.70 7.91 -21.22
N ASP A 11 -18.06 9.07 -20.70
CA ASP A 11 -18.04 10.27 -21.50
C ASP A 11 -16.57 10.71 -21.62
N VAL A 12 -15.98 10.44 -22.78
CA VAL A 12 -14.65 10.94 -23.18
C VAL A 12 -14.60 12.48 -23.12
N SER A 13 -15.78 13.13 -23.13
CA SER A 13 -15.94 14.58 -22.93
C SER A 13 -15.99 14.99 -21.46
N SER A 14 -16.37 14.09 -20.54
CA SER A 14 -16.28 14.28 -19.09
C SER A 14 -14.87 13.94 -18.62
N SER A 15 -14.09 14.98 -18.42
CA SER A 15 -12.71 14.94 -17.97
C SER A 15 -12.48 14.06 -16.73
N PHE A 16 -11.51 13.14 -16.80
CA PHE A 16 -10.85 12.59 -15.62
C PHE A 16 -10.15 13.73 -14.87
N SER A 17 -10.61 14.06 -13.67
CA SER A 17 -9.87 14.96 -12.78
C SER A 17 -9.11 14.13 -11.75
N LEU A 18 -7.84 13.88 -12.01
CA LEU A 18 -6.94 13.24 -11.07
C LEU A 18 -6.07 14.31 -10.40
N SER A 19 -5.80 14.15 -9.11
CA SER A 19 -4.72 14.92 -8.47
C SER A 19 -3.38 14.61 -9.17
N VAL A 20 -2.36 15.45 -8.97
CA VAL A 20 -1.03 15.21 -9.57
C VAL A 20 -0.48 13.82 -9.23
N SER A 21 -0.68 13.37 -7.99
CA SER A 21 -0.24 12.03 -7.55
C SER A 21 -1.03 10.90 -8.23
N GLU A 22 -2.33 11.07 -8.39
CA GLU A 22 -3.18 10.09 -9.08
C GLU A 22 -2.91 10.06 -10.59
N GLN A 23 -2.61 11.21 -11.19
CA GLN A 23 -2.21 11.29 -12.59
C GLN A 23 -0.90 10.54 -12.83
N ARG A 24 0.07 10.64 -11.92
CA ARG A 24 1.32 9.85 -12.00
C ARG A 24 1.04 8.34 -11.94
N ILE A 25 0.07 7.91 -11.13
CA ILE A 25 -0.33 6.50 -11.07
C ILE A 25 -1.01 6.07 -12.37
N LEU A 26 -1.92 6.87 -12.92
CA LEU A 26 -2.53 6.60 -14.22
C LEU A 26 -1.47 6.52 -15.32
N ASP A 27 -0.53 7.47 -15.35
CA ASP A 27 0.56 7.49 -16.32
C ASP A 27 1.44 6.24 -16.22
N ALA A 28 1.74 5.77 -15.01
CA ALA A 28 2.47 4.52 -14.78
C ALA A 28 1.70 3.29 -15.28
N LEU A 29 0.39 3.22 -15.01
CA LEU A 29 -0.50 2.14 -15.48
C LEU A 29 -0.56 2.10 -17.02
N VAL A 30 -0.71 3.25 -17.66
CA VAL A 30 -0.83 3.36 -19.12
C VAL A 30 0.49 3.02 -19.81
N SER A 31 1.61 3.54 -19.28
CA SER A 31 2.97 3.32 -19.81
C SER A 31 3.50 1.91 -19.55
N SER A 32 2.91 1.16 -18.62
CA SER A 32 3.31 -0.21 -18.33
C SER A 32 3.05 -1.14 -19.54
N PRO A 33 3.97 -2.08 -19.83
CA PRO A 33 3.80 -3.08 -20.88
C PRO A 33 2.70 -4.10 -20.56
N GLN A 34 2.29 -4.20 -19.28
CA GLN A 34 1.19 -5.07 -18.86
C GLN A 34 -0.18 -4.52 -19.31
N LEU A 35 -1.10 -5.44 -19.58
CA LEU A 35 -2.51 -5.13 -19.82
C LEU A 35 -3.29 -5.17 -18.50
N TYR A 36 -3.81 -4.02 -18.07
CA TYR A 36 -4.71 -3.93 -16.91
C TYR A 36 -6.15 -3.94 -17.40
N THR A 37 -6.96 -4.89 -16.91
CA THR A 37 -8.37 -5.02 -17.30
C THR A 37 -9.27 -4.72 -16.13
N TYR A 38 -10.25 -3.84 -16.36
CA TYR A 38 -11.23 -3.42 -15.36
C TYR A 38 -12.65 -3.69 -15.85
N SER A 39 -13.53 -4.12 -14.95
CA SER A 39 -14.94 -4.38 -15.24
C SER A 39 -15.67 -3.10 -15.64
N ASN A 40 -15.36 -1.98 -14.99
CA ASN A 40 -15.94 -0.66 -15.26
C ASN A 40 -14.95 0.46 -14.87
N GLU A 41 -15.31 1.70 -15.20
CA GLU A 41 -14.48 2.88 -14.90
C GLU A 41 -14.30 3.12 -13.40
N GLN A 42 -15.33 2.83 -12.60
CA GLN A 42 -15.27 2.98 -11.14
C GLN A 42 -14.15 2.13 -10.54
N GLN A 43 -13.94 0.91 -11.03
CA GLN A 43 -12.88 0.04 -10.56
C GLN A 43 -11.48 0.60 -10.87
N LEU A 44 -11.28 1.15 -12.08
CA LEU A 44 -10.04 1.84 -12.44
C LEU A 44 -9.77 3.05 -11.52
N ARG A 45 -10.80 3.89 -11.32
CA ARG A 45 -10.70 5.06 -10.43
C ARG A 45 -10.40 4.64 -8.99
N PHE A 46 -11.02 3.56 -8.53
CA PHE A 46 -10.78 3.02 -7.20
C PHE A 46 -9.33 2.54 -7.02
N GLU A 47 -8.76 1.80 -7.98
CA GLU A 47 -7.36 1.37 -7.91
C GLU A 47 -6.41 2.58 -7.85
N ILE A 48 -6.63 3.59 -8.71
CA ILE A 48 -5.82 4.82 -8.72
C ILE A 48 -5.89 5.52 -7.36
N ALA A 49 -7.09 5.70 -6.81
CA ALA A 49 -7.29 6.34 -5.51
C ALA A 49 -6.65 5.54 -4.37
N LEU A 50 -6.84 4.22 -4.33
CA LEU A 50 -6.29 3.37 -3.28
C LEU A 50 -4.75 3.34 -3.33
N ARG A 51 -4.14 3.21 -4.51
CA ARG A 51 -2.68 3.33 -4.67
C ARG A 51 -2.16 4.68 -4.15
N ASN A 52 -2.83 5.77 -4.49
CA ASN A 52 -2.49 7.11 -3.98
C ASN A 52 -2.56 7.16 -2.44
N ARG A 53 -3.61 6.57 -1.84
CA ARG A 53 -3.74 6.51 -0.38
C ARG A 53 -2.70 5.62 0.29
N ILE A 54 -2.27 4.53 -0.33
CA ILE A 54 -1.16 3.69 0.15
C ILE A 54 0.13 4.51 0.20
N VAL A 55 0.48 5.21 -0.89
CA VAL A 55 1.68 6.06 -0.94
C VAL A 55 1.62 7.17 0.12
N ARG A 56 0.46 7.79 0.29
CA ARG A 56 0.24 8.82 1.32
C ARG A 56 0.39 8.27 2.73
N ALA A 57 -0.28 7.16 3.06
CA ALA A 57 -0.20 6.54 4.37
C ALA A 57 1.23 6.09 4.71
N ALA A 58 1.99 5.56 3.73
CA ALA A 58 3.40 5.25 3.90
C ALA A 58 4.22 6.51 4.26
N GLY A 59 4.00 7.62 3.53
CA GLY A 59 4.66 8.89 3.82
C GLY A 59 4.26 9.52 5.16
N GLU A 60 3.00 9.39 5.57
CA GLU A 60 2.50 9.84 6.88
C GLU A 60 3.15 9.02 8.01
N LEU A 61 3.21 7.69 7.85
CA LEU A 61 3.84 6.81 8.83
C LEU A 61 5.35 7.07 8.94
N ALA A 62 6.03 7.32 7.83
CA ALA A 62 7.44 7.68 7.80
C ALA A 62 7.78 8.98 8.56
N LYS A 63 6.84 9.94 8.58
CA LYS A 63 6.97 11.22 9.30
C LYS A 63 6.47 11.16 10.73
N SER A 64 5.84 10.05 11.11
CA SER A 64 5.27 9.86 12.43
C SER A 64 6.35 9.57 13.48
N ARG A 65 5.95 9.48 14.75
CA ARG A 65 6.81 9.08 15.87
C ARG A 65 6.71 7.57 16.19
N ALA A 66 6.01 6.79 15.36
CA ALA A 66 5.98 5.33 15.47
C ALA A 66 7.38 4.78 15.20
N ARG A 67 7.83 3.84 16.03
CA ARG A 67 9.19 3.30 15.96
C ARG A 67 9.21 1.86 15.50
N PHE A 68 10.30 1.45 14.87
CA PHE A 68 10.55 0.04 14.66
C PHE A 68 10.77 -0.67 16.01
N ALA A 69 10.14 -1.83 16.19
CA ALA A 69 10.46 -2.78 17.26
C ALA A 69 10.17 -4.20 16.80
N ILE A 70 11.03 -5.16 17.18
CA ILE A 70 10.71 -6.58 17.06
C ILE A 70 9.52 -6.93 17.98
N PHE A 71 8.82 -8.03 17.68
CA PHE A 71 7.64 -8.47 18.42
C PHE A 71 7.77 -8.44 19.95
N ARG A 72 8.89 -8.92 20.50
CA ARG A 72 9.15 -8.90 21.96
C ARG A 72 9.07 -7.49 22.58
N PHE A 73 9.43 -6.46 21.82
CA PHE A 73 9.46 -5.06 22.27
C PHE A 73 8.39 -4.20 21.61
N SER A 74 7.43 -4.81 20.90
CA SER A 74 6.32 -4.07 20.30
C SER A 74 5.47 -3.39 21.38
N ARG A 75 4.80 -2.30 21.02
CA ARG A 75 3.90 -1.57 21.91
C ARG A 75 2.81 -0.87 21.10
N CYS A 76 1.65 -0.70 21.72
CA CYS A 76 0.48 -0.06 21.13
C CYS A 76 -0.24 0.79 22.19
N ASN A 77 -1.10 1.71 21.75
CA ASN A 77 -1.98 2.44 22.66
C ASN A 77 -3.05 1.50 23.25
N SER A 78 -3.03 1.31 24.56
CA SER A 78 -3.94 0.39 25.27
C SER A 78 -5.40 0.84 25.29
N GLU A 79 -5.67 2.10 24.93
CA GLU A 79 -7.01 2.62 24.72
C GLU A 79 -7.70 1.97 23.51
N PHE A 80 -6.94 1.50 22.52
CA PHE A 80 -7.47 0.95 21.26
C PHE A 80 -7.12 -0.54 21.07
N TRP A 81 -5.97 -0.97 21.61
CA TRP A 81 -5.38 -2.27 21.31
C TRP A 81 -4.98 -3.02 22.59
N THR A 82 -5.19 -4.33 22.61
CA THR A 82 -4.55 -5.24 23.57
C THR A 82 -3.34 -5.88 22.91
N ARG A 83 -2.16 -5.69 23.49
CA ARG A 83 -0.95 -6.39 23.03
C ARG A 83 -0.95 -7.82 23.56
N ASP A 84 -0.94 -8.80 22.67
CA ASP A 84 -0.88 -10.22 23.05
C ASP A 84 0.54 -10.66 23.43
N GLU A 85 0.68 -11.90 23.91
CA GLU A 85 1.96 -12.48 24.34
C GLU A 85 2.99 -12.60 23.20
N ARG A 86 2.52 -12.71 21.96
CA ARG A 86 3.35 -12.77 20.75
C ARG A 86 3.78 -11.38 20.29
N GLY A 87 3.22 -10.32 20.87
CA GLY A 87 3.49 -8.93 20.50
C GLY A 87 2.61 -8.39 19.38
N GLY A 88 1.54 -9.09 19.02
CA GLY A 88 0.51 -8.60 18.11
C GLY A 88 -0.48 -7.67 18.80
N PHE A 89 -1.14 -6.80 18.05
CA PHE A 89 -2.13 -5.86 18.56
C PHE A 89 -3.53 -6.30 18.19
N ARG A 90 -4.27 -6.83 19.18
CA ARG A 90 -5.68 -7.18 19.04
C ARG A 90 -6.54 -5.94 19.25
N LEU A 91 -7.41 -5.63 18.30
CA LEU A 91 -8.39 -4.57 18.46
C LEU A 91 -9.27 -4.87 19.68
N ARG A 92 -9.55 -3.85 20.48
CA ARG A 92 -10.46 -4.00 21.60
C ARG A 92 -11.91 -4.13 21.13
N PRO A 93 -12.75 -4.93 21.81
CA PRO A 93 -14.13 -5.19 21.38
C PRO A 93 -15.06 -3.97 21.47
N ASP A 94 -14.68 -2.95 22.24
CA ASP A 94 -15.45 -1.71 22.46
C ASP A 94 -14.99 -0.54 21.58
N VAL A 95 -14.08 -0.78 20.63
CA VAL A 95 -13.43 0.24 19.81
C VAL A 95 -13.66 -0.04 18.34
N THR A 96 -13.93 1.00 17.54
CA THR A 96 -14.08 0.79 16.09
C THR A 96 -12.73 0.67 15.40
N ALA A 97 -12.65 -0.18 14.38
CA ALA A 97 -11.44 -0.38 13.59
C ALA A 97 -10.91 0.92 12.99
N SER A 98 -11.81 1.80 12.52
CA SER A 98 -11.46 3.10 11.96
C SER A 98 -10.74 4.00 12.95
N GLU A 99 -11.21 4.07 14.20
CA GLU A 99 -10.60 4.90 15.24
C GLU A 99 -9.24 4.34 15.64
N ALA A 100 -9.16 3.02 15.83
CA ALA A 100 -7.93 2.35 16.22
C ALA A 100 -6.81 2.48 15.16
N ILE A 101 -7.15 2.38 13.87
CA ILE A 101 -6.19 2.58 12.78
C ILE A 101 -5.78 4.05 12.68
N GLN A 102 -6.71 5.01 12.80
CA GLN A 102 -6.37 6.44 12.82
C GLN A 102 -5.43 6.80 13.98
N ASP A 103 -5.66 6.21 15.16
CA ASP A 103 -4.87 6.48 16.37
C ASP A 103 -3.38 6.18 16.18
N ILE A 104 -3.03 5.17 15.38
CA ILE A 104 -1.63 4.83 15.07
C ILE A 104 -0.90 6.01 14.42
N PHE A 105 -1.59 6.82 13.62
CA PHE A 105 -1.00 7.98 12.94
C PHE A 105 -1.03 9.23 13.81
N ILE A 106 -2.09 9.40 14.63
CA ILE A 106 -2.29 10.59 15.48
C ILE A 106 -1.40 10.54 16.72
N HIS A 107 -1.42 9.43 17.46
CA HIS A 107 -0.65 9.21 18.69
C HIS A 107 0.50 8.24 18.44
N SER A 108 1.14 8.37 17.28
CA SER A 108 2.19 7.47 16.78
C SER A 108 3.34 7.22 17.77
N GLU A 109 3.65 8.16 18.66
CA GLU A 109 4.64 7.98 19.72
C GLU A 109 4.27 6.91 20.75
N ARG A 110 3.01 6.45 20.80
CA ARG A 110 2.56 5.33 21.64
C ARG A 110 2.82 3.97 21.00
N TYR A 111 3.29 3.94 19.75
CA TYR A 111 3.41 2.72 18.97
C TYR A 111 4.86 2.35 18.64
N ALA A 112 5.15 1.05 18.64
CA ALA A 112 6.32 0.48 17.99
C ALA A 112 6.04 -0.94 17.52
N PHE A 113 6.38 -1.26 16.26
CA PHE A 113 6.04 -2.52 15.61
C PHE A 113 7.06 -2.85 14.50
N GLU A 114 6.98 -4.06 13.95
CA GLU A 114 7.91 -4.53 12.92
C GLU A 114 7.45 -4.15 11.50
N CYS A 115 8.28 -4.41 10.49
CA CYS A 115 8.09 -3.91 9.13
C CYS A 115 6.88 -4.49 8.38
N ALA A 116 6.55 -5.77 8.51
CA ALA A 116 5.35 -6.37 7.94
C ALA A 116 4.07 -5.78 8.55
N THR A 117 3.97 -5.68 9.87
CA THR A 117 2.87 -5.00 10.57
C THR A 117 2.71 -3.56 10.06
N ALA A 118 3.83 -2.85 9.82
CA ALA A 118 3.78 -1.50 9.27
C ALA A 118 3.15 -1.43 7.87
N ILE A 119 3.43 -2.40 6.99
CA ILE A 119 2.79 -2.49 5.67
C ILE A 119 1.30 -2.73 5.81
N VAL A 120 0.91 -3.66 6.68
CA VAL A 120 -0.50 -3.98 6.95
C VAL A 120 -1.26 -2.75 7.47
N ILE A 121 -0.66 -1.97 8.38
CA ILE A 121 -1.21 -0.71 8.87
C ILE A 121 -1.38 0.30 7.74
N VAL A 122 -0.40 0.43 6.84
CA VAL A 122 -0.49 1.31 5.66
C VAL A 122 -1.66 0.89 4.76
N PHE A 123 -1.84 -0.40 4.51
CA PHE A 123 -2.96 -0.91 3.71
C PHE A 123 -4.31 -0.65 4.38
N TYR A 124 -4.43 -0.88 5.70
CA TYR A 124 -5.67 -0.58 6.43
C TYR A 124 -6.00 0.92 6.41
N LYS A 125 -5.00 1.78 6.65
CA LYS A 125 -5.20 3.23 6.57
C LYS A 125 -5.64 3.67 5.18
N ALA A 126 -5.02 3.13 4.14
CA ALA A 126 -5.38 3.45 2.77
C ALA A 126 -6.78 2.97 2.39
N ALA A 127 -7.16 1.76 2.81
CA ALA A 127 -8.51 1.22 2.61
C ALA A 127 -9.56 2.08 3.33
N LEU A 128 -9.33 2.44 4.60
CA LEU A 128 -10.20 3.31 5.39
C LEU A 128 -10.48 4.65 4.69
N ASP A 129 -9.48 5.20 4.01
CA ASP A 129 -9.57 6.49 3.32
C ASP A 129 -10.38 6.43 2.00
N VAL A 130 -10.67 5.24 1.45
CA VAL A 130 -11.37 5.08 0.16
C VAL A 130 -12.69 4.30 0.24
N ILE A 131 -12.88 3.46 1.26
CA ILE A 131 -14.13 2.73 1.48
C ILE A 131 -15.00 3.42 2.53
N ASP A 132 -16.31 3.15 2.50
CA ASP A 132 -17.24 3.69 3.50
C ASP A 132 -16.82 3.31 4.93
N THR A 133 -16.77 4.28 5.86
CA THR A 133 -16.28 4.04 7.23
C THR A 133 -17.10 2.99 7.97
N SER A 134 -18.43 3.00 7.80
CA SER A 134 -19.30 2.00 8.46
C SER A 134 -19.01 0.60 7.93
N THR A 135 -18.69 0.50 6.63
CA THR A 135 -18.31 -0.73 5.96
C THR A 135 -16.92 -1.19 6.39
N PHE A 136 -15.95 -0.29 6.49
CA PHE A 136 -14.63 -0.59 7.05
C PHE A 136 -14.74 -1.18 8.46
N ASN A 137 -15.53 -0.55 9.33
CA ASN A 137 -15.73 -1.03 10.69
C ASN A 137 -16.41 -2.39 10.77
N ARG A 138 -17.26 -2.76 9.80
CA ARG A 138 -17.85 -4.09 9.73
C ARG A 138 -16.89 -5.15 9.18
N LEU A 139 -16.16 -4.83 8.11
CA LEU A 139 -15.20 -5.76 7.48
C LEU A 139 -14.03 -6.06 8.41
N PHE A 140 -13.60 -5.09 9.21
CA PHE A 140 -12.40 -5.19 10.01
C PHE A 140 -12.71 -5.11 11.51
N ALA A 141 -13.84 -5.65 11.96
CA ALA A 141 -14.27 -5.58 13.36
C ALA A 141 -13.36 -6.36 14.33
N ASP A 142 -12.64 -7.36 13.84
CA ASP A 142 -11.82 -8.28 14.64
C ASP A 142 -10.33 -8.23 14.26
N LEU A 143 -9.74 -7.03 14.13
CA LEU A 143 -8.35 -6.87 13.71
C LEU A 143 -7.31 -7.46 14.69
N LEU A 144 -6.31 -8.15 14.13
CA LEU A 144 -5.02 -8.42 14.78
C LEU A 144 -3.94 -7.91 13.86
N LEU A 145 -3.17 -6.93 14.33
CA LEU A 145 -1.97 -6.46 13.66
C LEU A 145 -0.79 -7.29 14.17
N TYR A 146 -0.30 -8.23 13.35
CA TYR A 146 0.81 -9.12 13.72
C TYR A 146 1.45 -9.73 12.46
N ASP A 147 2.68 -9.37 12.11
CA ASP A 147 3.33 -9.82 10.87
C ASP A 147 2.43 -9.54 9.64
N TRP A 148 2.38 -10.47 8.69
CA TRP A 148 1.43 -10.52 7.58
C TRP A 148 0.06 -11.12 7.96
N HIS A 149 -0.22 -11.32 9.25
CA HIS A 149 -1.56 -11.73 9.66
C HIS A 149 -2.54 -10.63 9.30
N THR A 150 -3.45 -10.96 8.39
CA THR A 150 -4.46 -10.05 7.90
C THR A 150 -5.81 -10.74 7.93
N ASP A 151 -6.85 -9.94 8.08
CA ASP A 151 -8.17 -10.39 7.70
C ASP A 151 -8.16 -10.76 6.21
N ARG A 152 -8.84 -11.85 5.84
CA ARG A 152 -9.01 -12.25 4.44
C ARG A 152 -9.57 -11.11 3.59
N ASP A 153 -10.24 -10.16 4.22
CA ASP A 153 -10.87 -9.00 3.61
C ASP A 153 -9.92 -7.94 3.00
N LEU A 154 -8.61 -7.94 3.29
CA LEU A 154 -7.68 -7.11 2.48
C LEU A 154 -7.29 -7.80 1.16
N GLY A 155 -7.48 -9.12 1.08
CA GLY A 155 -7.16 -9.91 -0.12
C GLY A 155 -5.70 -9.79 -0.56
N ILE A 156 -4.75 -9.65 0.37
CA ILE A 156 -3.33 -9.46 0.05
C ILE A 156 -2.80 -10.65 -0.75
N ARG A 157 -2.16 -10.37 -1.89
CA ARG A 157 -1.55 -11.38 -2.75
C ARG A 157 -0.19 -10.92 -3.22
N THR A 158 0.73 -11.87 -3.32
CA THR A 158 2.06 -11.67 -3.91
C THR A 158 2.12 -12.35 -5.27
N LYS A 159 2.64 -11.65 -6.28
CA LYS A 159 2.90 -12.17 -7.62
C LYS A 159 4.29 -11.76 -8.08
N LYS A 160 4.90 -12.57 -8.94
CA LYS A 160 6.10 -12.14 -9.65
C LYS A 160 5.74 -11.14 -10.74
N GLY A 161 6.49 -10.05 -10.86
CA GLY A 161 6.28 -9.11 -11.95
C GLY A 161 7.08 -7.82 -11.82
N GLU A 162 7.23 -7.19 -12.98
CA GLU A 162 7.75 -5.84 -13.19
C GLU A 162 7.02 -5.25 -14.43
N PRO A 163 7.00 -3.91 -14.64
CA PRO A 163 7.53 -2.87 -13.76
C PRO A 163 6.67 -2.65 -12.50
N PHE A 164 7.26 -2.02 -11.48
CA PHE A 164 6.56 -1.65 -10.24
C PHE A 164 5.74 -0.37 -10.40
N LEU A 165 4.61 -0.31 -9.71
CA LEU A 165 3.71 0.84 -9.68
C LEU A 165 3.70 1.48 -8.29
N PRO A 166 3.51 2.81 -8.17
CA PRO A 166 3.34 3.44 -6.87
C PRO A 166 2.21 2.76 -6.07
N GLY A 167 2.46 2.53 -4.79
CA GLY A 167 1.59 1.80 -3.87
C GLY A 167 1.83 0.28 -3.83
N ASP A 168 2.73 -0.26 -4.66
CA ASP A 168 3.14 -1.66 -4.55
C ASP A 168 3.96 -1.90 -3.27
N CYS A 169 3.69 -3.00 -2.57
CA CYS A 169 4.60 -3.50 -1.55
C CYS A 169 5.63 -4.43 -2.20
N LEU A 170 6.90 -4.16 -1.95
CA LEU A 170 8.05 -4.85 -2.51
C LEU A 170 8.98 -5.36 -1.40
N TYR A 171 9.88 -6.29 -1.74
CA TYR A 171 10.79 -6.88 -0.77
C TYR A 171 12.25 -6.78 -1.21
N PHE A 172 13.06 -6.14 -0.38
CA PHE A 172 14.52 -6.19 -0.50
C PHE A 172 15.04 -7.37 0.30
N LYS A 173 15.62 -8.38 -0.36
CA LYS A 173 16.20 -9.54 0.30
C LYS A 173 17.64 -9.27 0.70
N ASN A 174 18.01 -9.63 1.93
CA ASN A 174 19.39 -9.66 2.40
C ASN A 174 19.85 -11.11 2.59
N PRO A 175 20.43 -11.75 1.57
CA PRO A 175 20.65 -13.20 1.58
C PRO A 175 21.72 -13.66 2.58
N GLU A 176 22.63 -12.76 2.97
CA GLU A 176 23.74 -13.04 3.89
C GLU A 176 23.70 -12.15 5.14
N PHE A 177 22.49 -11.92 5.67
CA PHE A 177 22.28 -11.22 6.93
C PHE A 177 23.02 -11.90 8.10
N ASP A 178 23.32 -11.14 9.16
CA ASP A 178 23.90 -11.68 10.39
C ASP A 178 22.84 -12.53 11.15
N PRO A 179 23.06 -13.84 11.37
CA PRO A 179 22.11 -14.72 12.08
C PRO A 179 21.75 -14.27 13.50
N GLN A 180 22.59 -13.46 14.15
CA GLN A 180 22.29 -12.89 15.47
C GLN A 180 21.25 -11.76 15.40
N THR A 181 20.99 -11.22 14.21
CA THR A 181 20.01 -10.16 13.96
C THR A 181 19.07 -10.51 12.80
N PRO A 182 18.23 -11.56 12.96
CA PRO A 182 17.38 -12.09 11.90
C PRO A 182 16.36 -11.10 11.34
N GLN A 183 16.04 -10.04 12.09
CA GLN A 183 15.22 -8.93 11.61
C GLN A 183 15.80 -8.20 10.37
N TRP A 184 17.08 -8.39 10.06
CA TRP A 184 17.73 -7.80 8.89
C TRP A 184 17.84 -8.75 7.69
N GLN A 185 17.09 -9.87 7.68
CA GLN A 185 17.02 -10.79 6.54
C GLN A 185 16.42 -10.16 5.27
N GLY A 186 15.78 -9.00 5.41
CA GLY A 186 15.30 -8.18 4.32
C GLY A 186 14.45 -7.04 4.86
N GLU A 187 13.79 -6.34 3.94
CA GLU A 187 12.90 -5.22 4.27
C GLU A 187 11.69 -5.21 3.34
N ASN A 188 10.49 -5.18 3.93
CA ASN A 188 9.25 -4.89 3.22
C ASN A 188 9.17 -3.38 2.99
N THR A 189 8.82 -2.96 1.76
CA THR A 189 8.78 -1.55 1.41
C THR A 189 7.57 -1.18 0.59
N ILE A 190 7.05 0.04 0.75
CA ILE A 190 6.07 0.62 -0.18
C ILE A 190 6.83 1.43 -1.22
N TYR A 191 6.62 1.11 -2.50
CA TYR A 191 7.13 1.93 -3.60
C TYR A 191 6.32 3.22 -3.72
N LEU A 192 6.99 4.36 -3.60
CA LEU A 192 6.37 5.69 -3.61
C LEU A 192 6.31 6.32 -5.01
N GLY A 193 6.96 5.69 -6.00
CA GLY A 193 7.26 6.29 -7.29
C GLY A 193 8.64 6.94 -7.32
N ASP A 194 9.08 7.34 -8.52
CA ASP A 194 10.34 8.09 -8.75
C ASP A 194 11.59 7.45 -8.11
N GLY A 195 11.62 6.11 -8.00
CA GLY A 195 12.75 5.37 -7.41
C GLY A 195 12.84 5.45 -5.88
N LEU A 196 11.79 5.93 -5.19
CA LEU A 196 11.73 6.05 -3.74
C LEU A 196 10.85 4.97 -3.10
N PHE A 197 11.27 4.55 -1.91
CA PHE A 197 10.68 3.45 -1.16
C PHE A 197 10.59 3.81 0.32
N TYR A 198 9.49 3.47 0.97
CA TYR A 198 9.36 3.53 2.42
C TYR A 198 9.59 2.15 3.04
N GLY A 199 10.61 2.02 3.89
CA GLY A 199 10.82 0.85 4.76
C GLY A 199 10.71 1.25 6.24
N HIS A 200 9.94 0.50 7.03
CA HIS A 200 9.68 0.87 8.42
C HIS A 200 10.92 0.62 9.31
N GLY A 201 11.48 1.69 9.86
CA GLY A 201 12.73 1.67 10.62
C GLY A 201 13.95 2.12 9.80
N ILE A 202 13.88 2.05 8.47
CA ILE A 202 14.88 2.62 7.54
C ILE A 202 14.48 4.04 7.11
N GLY A 203 13.19 4.30 6.93
CA GLY A 203 12.63 5.56 6.43
C GLY A 203 12.40 5.53 4.92
N ILE A 204 12.31 6.73 4.33
CA ILE A 204 12.18 6.90 2.87
C ILE A 204 13.57 6.96 2.25
N GLN A 205 13.87 6.05 1.33
CA GLN A 205 15.18 5.88 0.70
C GLN A 205 15.05 5.49 -0.77
N THR A 206 16.15 5.60 -1.52
CA THR A 206 16.29 4.95 -2.83
C THR A 206 16.55 3.45 -2.66
N ALA A 207 16.46 2.69 -3.75
CA ALA A 207 16.82 1.27 -3.75
C ALA A 207 18.25 1.04 -3.22
N ASP A 208 19.22 1.82 -3.70
CA ASP A 208 20.61 1.76 -3.23
C ASP A 208 20.74 2.10 -1.75
N GLY A 209 19.95 3.06 -1.25
CA GLY A 209 19.90 3.43 0.17
C GLY A 209 19.43 2.28 1.05
N ILE A 210 18.39 1.56 0.64
CA ILE A 210 17.89 0.37 1.35
C ILE A 210 18.90 -0.76 1.29
N ILE A 211 19.44 -1.06 0.11
CA ILE A 211 20.47 -2.09 -0.08
C ILE A 211 21.69 -1.80 0.80
N ALA A 212 22.15 -0.55 0.85
CA ALA A 212 23.25 -0.14 1.72
C ALA A 212 22.91 -0.32 3.21
N ALA A 213 21.67 -0.02 3.62
CA ALA A 213 21.22 -0.23 5.00
C ALA A 213 21.23 -1.70 5.41
N LEU A 214 20.73 -2.59 4.55
CA LEU A 214 20.74 -4.04 4.76
C LEU A 214 22.16 -4.61 4.73
N ASN A 215 23.00 -4.15 3.81
CA ASN A 215 24.37 -4.65 3.65
C ASN A 215 25.26 -4.38 4.87
N ARG A 216 24.96 -3.34 5.67
CA ARG A 216 25.63 -3.04 6.95
C ARG A 216 25.28 -4.04 8.07
N ARG A 217 24.32 -4.94 7.84
CA ARG A 217 23.80 -5.91 8.80
C ARG A 217 24.01 -7.36 8.36
N ARG A 218 25.02 -7.56 7.51
CA ARG A 218 25.44 -8.88 7.01
C ARG A 218 26.43 -9.53 7.96
N LYS A 219 26.50 -10.86 7.90
CA LYS A 219 27.54 -11.63 8.60
C LYS A 219 28.93 -11.22 8.11
N GLN A 220 29.96 -11.52 8.91
CA GLN A 220 31.35 -11.32 8.52
C GLN A 220 31.63 -12.05 7.18
N GLU A 221 32.46 -11.44 6.33
CA GLU A 221 32.88 -12.00 5.03
C GLU A 221 31.74 -12.23 4.01
N ALA A 222 30.57 -11.60 4.20
CA ALA A 222 29.47 -11.69 3.25
C ALA A 222 29.86 -11.14 1.86
N THR A 223 29.65 -11.97 0.83
CA THR A 223 29.99 -11.69 -0.57
C THR A 223 28.78 -11.31 -1.41
N LYS A 224 27.56 -11.68 -1.00
CA LYS A 224 26.31 -11.40 -1.71
C LYS A 224 25.66 -10.15 -1.12
N SER A 225 25.42 -9.16 -1.99
CA SER A 225 24.67 -7.95 -1.63
C SER A 225 23.19 -8.27 -1.42
N ALA A 226 22.51 -7.45 -0.61
CA ALA A 226 21.07 -7.32 -0.66
C ALA A 226 20.60 -6.83 -2.05
N TYR A 227 19.37 -7.19 -2.42
CA TYR A 227 18.79 -6.89 -3.73
C TYR A 227 17.26 -6.89 -3.68
N LEU A 228 16.63 -6.15 -4.60
CA LEU A 228 15.17 -6.11 -4.75
C LEU A 228 14.67 -7.38 -5.45
N LEU A 229 13.66 -8.04 -4.88
CA LEU A 229 12.97 -9.14 -5.54
C LEU A 229 11.96 -8.61 -6.57
N PRO A 230 11.74 -9.32 -7.68
CA PRO A 230 10.66 -9.01 -8.64
C PRO A 230 9.30 -9.54 -8.12
N ASP A 231 9.03 -9.35 -6.83
CA ASP A 231 7.83 -9.79 -6.15
C ASP A 231 7.00 -8.56 -5.77
N ILE A 232 5.76 -8.52 -6.24
CA ILE A 232 4.82 -7.45 -5.98
C ILE A 232 3.71 -7.97 -5.07
N THR A 233 3.60 -7.39 -3.89
CA THR A 233 2.51 -7.65 -2.93
C THR A 233 1.51 -6.50 -2.99
N GLN A 234 0.24 -6.83 -3.24
CA GLN A 234 -0.85 -5.87 -3.43
C GLN A 234 -2.09 -6.31 -2.65
N VAL A 235 -2.92 -5.35 -2.27
CA VAL A 235 -4.30 -5.59 -1.84
C VAL A 235 -5.18 -5.98 -3.04
N ASP A 236 -6.35 -6.58 -2.78
CA ASP A 236 -7.30 -6.92 -3.85
C ASP A 236 -8.12 -5.70 -4.26
N PHE A 237 -7.61 -4.91 -5.21
CA PHE A 237 -8.28 -3.70 -5.73
C PHE A 237 -9.69 -3.98 -6.24
N ALA A 238 -9.89 -5.13 -6.89
CA ALA A 238 -11.18 -5.52 -7.45
C ALA A 238 -12.19 -5.79 -6.33
N TYR A 239 -11.80 -6.60 -5.35
CA TYR A 239 -12.63 -6.88 -4.17
C TYR A 239 -12.96 -5.61 -3.38
N LEU A 240 -11.97 -4.78 -3.07
CA LEU A 240 -12.19 -3.58 -2.24
C LEU A 240 -13.06 -2.52 -2.96
N SER A 241 -13.03 -2.47 -4.30
CA SER A 241 -13.83 -1.52 -5.08
C SER A 241 -15.34 -1.68 -4.89
N GLN A 242 -15.80 -2.86 -4.46
CA GLN A 242 -17.21 -3.14 -4.12
C GLN A 242 -17.73 -2.29 -2.97
N PHE A 243 -16.83 -1.81 -2.10
CA PHE A 243 -17.14 -1.09 -0.86
C PHE A 243 -16.79 0.40 -0.95
N ALA A 244 -16.43 0.86 -2.15
CA ALA A 244 -16.03 2.25 -2.39
C ALA A 244 -17.12 3.23 -1.94
N ARG A 245 -16.72 4.36 -1.33
CA ARG A 245 -17.63 5.50 -1.16
C ARG A 245 -18.11 5.95 -2.54
N ARG A 246 -19.35 6.45 -2.63
CA ARG A 246 -19.83 7.07 -3.88
C ARG A 246 -18.86 8.20 -4.26
N LEU A 247 -18.25 8.09 -5.44
CA LEU A 247 -17.15 8.95 -5.89
C LEU A 247 -17.57 10.40 -6.23
N ASP A 248 -18.84 10.76 -6.03
CA ASP A 248 -19.38 12.11 -6.29
C ASP A 248 -18.68 13.21 -5.46
N GLU A 249 -17.99 12.86 -4.36
CA GLU A 249 -17.22 13.78 -3.51
C GLU A 249 -15.80 14.08 -4.03
N PHE A 250 -15.30 13.38 -5.06
CA PHE A 250 -13.99 13.67 -5.68
C PHE A 250 -14.15 14.59 -6.90
N ARG A 251 -14.58 15.85 -6.67
CA ARG A 251 -14.60 16.89 -7.72
C ARG A 251 -13.49 17.91 -7.51
N LEU A 252 -12.51 17.98 -8.42
CA LEU A 252 -11.57 19.11 -8.55
C LEU A 252 -11.24 19.39 -10.04
N PRO A 253 -10.89 20.63 -10.46
CA PRO A 253 -10.86 21.06 -11.87
C PRO A 253 -9.53 20.80 -12.62
N ILE A 254 -9.53 20.90 -13.96
CA ILE A 254 -8.68 20.12 -14.91
C ILE A 254 -7.66 20.91 -15.75
N ARG A 255 -6.57 20.22 -16.16
CA ARG A 255 -5.85 20.45 -17.43
C ARG A 255 -5.72 19.16 -18.28
N ARG A 256 -5.91 19.28 -19.60
CA ARG A 256 -5.81 18.20 -20.61
C ARG A 256 -4.35 17.88 -20.95
N SER A 257 -3.95 16.61 -20.98
CA SER A 257 -2.82 16.17 -21.84
C SER A 257 -2.67 14.63 -22.02
N SER A 258 -2.39 14.27 -23.28
CA SER A 258 -1.58 13.13 -23.80
C SER A 258 -2.04 11.67 -23.67
N LEU A 259 -3.35 11.36 -23.65
CA LEU A 259 -3.84 9.97 -23.74
C LEU A 259 -4.52 9.70 -25.08
N ILE A 260 -4.17 8.60 -25.74
CA ILE A 260 -4.91 8.06 -26.87
C ILE A 260 -6.03 7.18 -26.32
N VAL A 261 -7.26 7.50 -26.70
CA VAL A 261 -8.47 6.78 -26.30
C VAL A 261 -9.05 6.10 -27.52
N GLY A 262 -9.26 4.78 -27.45
CA GLY A 262 -9.86 3.99 -28.51
C GLY A 262 -10.95 3.05 -27.98
N THR A 263 -11.89 2.67 -28.84
CA THR A 263 -12.95 1.72 -28.51
C THR A 263 -12.90 0.52 -29.47
N LEU A 264 -13.06 -0.69 -28.94
CA LEU A 264 -13.24 -1.90 -29.74
C LEU A 264 -14.42 -2.70 -29.18
N GLY A 265 -15.51 -2.76 -29.94
CA GLY A 265 -16.79 -3.28 -29.46
C GLY A 265 -17.31 -2.43 -28.29
N SER A 266 -17.72 -3.08 -27.20
CA SER A 266 -18.13 -2.39 -25.96
C SER A 266 -16.96 -2.03 -25.04
N ALA A 267 -15.71 -2.37 -25.40
CA ALA A 267 -14.55 -2.11 -24.54
C ALA A 267 -13.83 -0.82 -24.91
N LEU A 268 -13.36 -0.10 -23.89
CA LEU A 268 -12.54 1.09 -24.02
C LEU A 268 -11.07 0.76 -23.72
N PHE A 269 -10.15 1.35 -24.48
CA PHE A 269 -8.71 1.23 -24.32
C PHE A 269 -8.06 2.59 -24.08
N LEU A 270 -7.17 2.65 -23.10
CA LEU A 270 -6.32 3.82 -22.83
C LEU A 270 -4.86 3.46 -23.09
N HIS A 271 -4.19 4.30 -23.90
CA HIS A 271 -2.80 4.15 -24.30
C HIS A 271 -2.08 5.51 -24.31
N ARG A 272 -0.74 5.48 -24.24
CA ARG A 272 0.15 6.62 -24.43
C ARG A 272 0.96 6.39 -25.68
#